data_AF-A0A7C4GWV6-F1
#
_entry.id   AF-A0A7C4GWV6-F1
#
_cell.length_a   1.000
_cell.length_b   1.000
_cell.length_c   1.000
_cell.angle_alpha   90.00
_cell.angle_beta   90.00
_cell.angle_gamma   90.00
#
_symmetry.space_group_name_H-M   'P 1'
#
loop_
_entity.id
_entity.type
_entity.pdbx_description
1 polymer ?
#
loop_
_entity_poly.entity_id
_entity_poly.type
_entity_poly.pdbx_seq_one_letter_code
_entity_poly.pdbx_strand_id
1 'polypeptide(L)'
;MEKEIHLPVSEKEVRKLKVSDIVYVSGTVHTMRDMGHRRAVEMIKRGEELPFNLKEGAIWHCGPIARKVGDTWEIVSAGPTSSSRFTELGSELVRKLNVRLTIGKGVMGKSMIE
;
A
#
# COMPACT_ATOMS: atom_id res chain seq x y z
N MET A 1 9.00 2.42 19.45
CA MET A 1 10.10 3.39 19.19
C MET A 1 9.76 4.16 17.92
N GLU A 2 10.37 5.31 17.68
CA GLU A 2 10.23 6.01 16.40
C GLU A 2 11.21 5.45 15.35
N LYS A 3 10.73 5.28 14.12
CA LYS A 3 11.47 4.73 12.98
C LYS A 3 11.13 5.51 11.72
N GLU A 4 12.12 5.69 10.85
CA GLU A 4 11.91 6.20 9.50
C GLU A 4 12.15 5.09 8.48
N ILE A 5 11.25 4.96 7.51
CA ILE A 5 11.35 4.01 6.41
C ILE A 5 11.36 4.79 5.09
N HIS A 6 12.40 4.60 4.31
CA HIS A 6 12.49 5.15 2.96
C HIS A 6 12.09 4.10 1.94
N LEU A 7 11.22 4.47 1.00
CA LEU A 7 10.75 3.59 -0.09
C LEU A 7 11.61 3.79 -1.36
N PRO A 8 11.92 2.71 -2.12
CA PRO A 8 11.58 1.31 -1.84
C PRO A 8 12.36 0.75 -0.65
N VAL A 9 11.73 -0.18 0.09
CA VAL A 9 12.29 -0.75 1.32
C VAL A 9 12.51 -2.26 1.20
N SER A 10 13.68 -2.74 1.60
CA SER A 10 13.98 -4.18 1.55
C SER A 10 13.21 -4.98 2.60
N GLU A 11 13.07 -6.28 2.36
CA GLU A 11 12.52 -7.22 3.35
C GLU A 11 13.25 -7.15 4.70
N LYS A 12 14.57 -7.09 4.65
CA LYS A 12 15.44 -7.08 5.82
C LYS A 12 15.14 -5.88 6.71
N GLU A 13 14.89 -4.72 6.12
CA GLU A 13 14.56 -3.51 6.87
C GLU A 13 13.17 -3.60 7.52
N VAL A 14 12.14 -4.01 6.76
CA VAL A 14 10.78 -4.11 7.35
C VAL A 14 10.67 -5.19 8.43
N ARG A 15 11.48 -6.26 8.36
CA ARG A 15 11.54 -7.29 9.41
C ARG A 15 12.10 -6.79 10.74
N LYS A 16 12.74 -5.63 10.79
CA LYS A 16 13.21 -5.00 12.04
C LYS A 16 12.08 -4.30 12.80
N LEU A 17 10.96 -4.01 12.14
CA LEU A 17 9.81 -3.34 12.74
C LEU A 17 9.14 -4.25 13.77
N LYS A 18 8.68 -3.64 14.86
CA LYS A 18 7.91 -4.32 15.90
C LYS A 18 6.53 -3.69 16.01
N VAL A 19 5.56 -4.47 16.49
CA VAL A 19 4.24 -3.95 16.84
C VAL A 19 4.41 -2.79 17.82
N SER A 20 3.62 -1.73 17.62
CA SER A 20 3.67 -0.47 18.38
C SER A 20 4.88 0.44 18.10
N ASP A 21 5.72 0.13 17.11
CA ASP A 21 6.64 1.15 16.57
C ASP A 21 5.85 2.26 15.85
N ILE A 22 6.30 3.50 16.05
CA ILE A 22 5.82 4.66 15.31
C ILE A 22 6.71 4.76 14.08
N VAL A 23 6.11 4.66 12.90
CA VAL A 23 6.83 4.62 11.62
C VAL A 23 6.45 5.82 10.78
N TYR A 24 7.45 6.62 10.42
CA TYR A 24 7.35 7.65 9.38
C TYR A 24 7.83 7.05 8.06
N VAL A 25 7.09 7.30 6.99
CA VAL A 25 7.38 6.74 5.66
C VAL A 25 7.70 7.87 4.70
N SER A 26 8.86 7.79 4.06
CA SER A 26 9.39 8.78 3.13
C SER A 26 9.59 8.14 1.74
N GLY A 27 9.05 8.75 0.68
CA GLY A 27 9.17 8.25 -0.70
C GLY A 27 7.83 8.10 -1.41
N THR A 28 7.80 7.30 -2.49
CA THR A 28 6.59 7.13 -3.30
C THR A 28 5.64 6.09 -2.71
N VAL A 29 4.41 6.51 -2.43
CA VAL A 29 3.33 5.64 -1.91
C VAL A 29 2.18 5.62 -2.93
N HIS A 30 1.62 4.44 -3.18
CA HIS A 30 0.51 4.28 -4.12
C HIS A 30 -0.81 4.15 -3.35
N THR A 31 -1.78 5.00 -3.64
CA THR A 31 -3.10 4.89 -3.02
C THR A 31 -3.96 3.87 -3.78
N MET A 32 -4.57 2.92 -3.07
CA MET A 32 -5.44 1.93 -3.71
C MET A 32 -6.54 1.45 -2.77
N ARG A 33 -7.76 1.27 -3.28
CA ARG A 33 -8.94 0.77 -2.54
C ARG A 33 -9.62 -0.35 -3.32
N ASP A 34 -10.93 -0.54 -3.11
CA ASP A 34 -11.75 -1.67 -3.57
C ASP A 34 -11.53 -2.03 -5.05
N MET A 35 -11.86 -1.11 -5.96
CA MET A 35 -11.77 -1.36 -7.40
C MET A 35 -10.34 -1.48 -7.91
N GLY A 36 -9.41 -0.74 -7.31
CA GLY A 36 -7.99 -0.81 -7.67
C GLY A 36 -7.39 -2.18 -7.34
N HIS A 37 -7.66 -2.70 -6.14
CA HIS A 37 -7.22 -4.05 -5.74
C HIS A 37 -7.79 -5.11 -6.66
N ARG A 38 -9.09 -5.05 -6.93
CA ARG A 38 -9.75 -6.01 -7.82
C ARG A 38 -9.13 -6.02 -9.21
N ARG A 39 -8.97 -4.84 -9.82
CA ARG A 39 -8.37 -4.70 -11.15
C ARG A 39 -6.92 -5.18 -11.16
N ALA A 40 -6.12 -4.82 -10.17
CA ALA A 40 -4.73 -5.24 -10.09
C ALA A 40 -4.60 -6.77 -10.00
N VAL A 41 -5.41 -7.41 -9.17
CA VAL A 41 -5.46 -8.88 -9.05
C VAL A 41 -5.92 -9.54 -10.35
N GLU A 42 -6.96 -9.01 -11.01
CA GLU A 42 -7.44 -9.53 -12.29
C GLU A 42 -6.37 -9.42 -13.40
N MET A 43 -5.62 -8.32 -13.46
CA MET A 43 -4.50 -8.14 -14.39
C MET A 43 -3.38 -9.17 -14.13
N ILE A 44 -2.98 -9.36 -12.87
CA ILE A 44 -1.96 -10.35 -12.49
C ILE A 44 -2.41 -11.77 -12.87
N LYS A 45 -3.70 -12.11 -12.67
CA LYS A 45 -4.26 -13.41 -13.05
C LYS A 45 -4.24 -13.66 -14.56
N ARG A 46 -4.23 -12.60 -15.38
CA ARG A 46 -4.09 -12.66 -16.84
C ARG A 46 -2.64 -12.62 -17.32
N GLY A 47 -1.67 -12.47 -16.41
CA GLY A 47 -0.26 -12.31 -16.77
C GLY A 47 0.07 -10.91 -17.31
N GLU A 48 -0.79 -9.92 -17.06
CA GLU A 48 -0.56 -8.53 -17.45
C GLU A 48 0.28 -7.79 -16.40
N GLU A 49 1.09 -6.82 -16.86
CA GLU A 49 1.83 -5.92 -15.97
C GLU A 49 0.95 -4.77 -15.46
N LEU A 50 1.18 -4.34 -14.22
CA LEU A 50 0.52 -3.15 -13.70
C LEU A 50 1.13 -1.88 -14.34
N PRO A 51 0.33 -0.81 -14.51
CA PRO A 51 0.83 0.46 -15.06
C PRO A 51 1.70 1.26 -14.07
N PHE A 52 2.12 0.65 -12.96
CA PHE A 52 2.97 1.22 -11.91
C PHE A 52 3.71 0.10 -11.18
N ASN A 53 4.83 0.44 -10.52
CA ASN A 53 5.66 -0.54 -9.83
C ASN A 53 5.36 -0.55 -8.31
N LEU A 54 4.98 -1.71 -7.80
CA LEU A 54 4.73 -1.95 -6.37
C LEU A 54 5.82 -2.77 -5.66
N LYS A 55 6.83 -3.23 -6.39
CA LYS A 55 7.91 -4.03 -5.82
C LYS A 55 8.65 -3.24 -4.75
N GLU A 56 8.72 -3.80 -3.55
CA GLU A 56 9.34 -3.15 -2.39
C GLU A 56 8.71 -1.82 -1.98
N GLY A 57 7.49 -1.56 -2.49
CA GLY A 57 6.75 -0.33 -2.27
C GLY A 57 5.71 -0.43 -1.15
N ALA A 58 4.87 0.60 -1.12
CA ALA A 58 3.76 0.73 -0.17
C ALA A 58 2.42 0.92 -0.89
N ILE A 59 1.40 0.24 -0.39
CA ILE A 59 0.00 0.51 -0.71
C ILE A 59 -0.62 1.27 0.46
N TRP A 60 -1.23 2.42 0.18
CA TRP A 60 -2.02 3.16 1.13
C TRP A 60 -3.51 3.07 0.80
N HIS A 61 -4.27 2.48 1.71
CA HIS A 61 -5.72 2.40 1.65
C HIS A 61 -6.34 3.78 1.86
N CYS A 62 -6.37 4.58 0.80
CA CYS A 62 -6.81 5.96 0.80
C CYS A 62 -7.58 6.28 -0.48
N GLY A 63 -8.63 7.09 -0.36
CA GLY A 63 -9.27 7.77 -1.48
C GLY A 63 -8.94 9.25 -1.36
N PRO A 64 -7.80 9.72 -1.90
CA PRO A 64 -7.37 11.08 -1.68
C PRO A 64 -8.31 12.08 -2.38
N ILE A 65 -8.46 13.25 -1.78
CA ILE A 65 -9.04 14.42 -2.44
C ILE A 65 -7.88 15.16 -3.10
N ALA A 66 -7.90 15.18 -4.43
CA ALA A 66 -6.90 15.87 -5.23
C ALA A 66 -7.53 17.08 -5.93
N ARG A 67 -6.78 18.17 -6.02
CA ARG A 67 -7.14 19.37 -6.78
C ARG A 67 -6.12 19.60 -7.88
N LYS A 68 -6.59 19.92 -9.08
CA LYS A 68 -5.72 20.29 -10.19
C LYS A 68 -5.23 21.73 -10.00
N VAL A 69 -3.92 21.97 -10.13
CA VAL A 69 -3.29 23.29 -10.04
C VAL A 69 -2.36 23.44 -11.25
N GLY A 70 -2.81 24.22 -12.25
CA GLY A 70 -2.14 24.25 -13.56
C GLY A 70 -2.14 22.85 -14.20
N ASP A 71 -0.96 22.34 -14.50
CA ASP A 71 -0.76 21.01 -15.09
C ASP A 71 -0.45 19.92 -14.06
N THR A 72 -0.41 20.24 -12.77
CA THR A 72 -0.13 19.29 -11.69
C THR A 72 -1.36 19.02 -10.83
N TRP A 73 -1.23 18.02 -9.95
CA TRP A 73 -2.24 17.68 -8.95
C TRP A 73 -1.66 17.87 -7.55
N GLU A 74 -2.41 18.54 -6.70
CA GLU A 74 -2.13 18.66 -5.27
C GLU A 74 -3.07 17.76 -4.48
N ILE A 75 -2.54 17.02 -3.50
CA ILE A 75 -3.34 16.24 -2.57
C ILE A 75 -3.78 17.15 -1.43
N VAL A 76 -5.08 17.43 -1.35
CA VAL A 76 -5.69 18.30 -0.33
C VAL A 76 -5.95 17.54 0.96
N SER A 77 -6.39 16.29 0.83
CA SER A 77 -6.66 15.43 1.98
C SER A 77 -6.43 13.97 1.61
N ALA A 78 -5.78 13.23 2.51
CA ALA A 78 -5.51 11.81 2.34
C ALA A 78 -5.68 11.09 3.68
N GLY A 79 -6.94 10.84 4.06
CA GLY A 79 -7.27 10.01 5.22
C GLY A 79 -7.32 8.52 4.88
N PRO A 80 -6.98 7.61 5.82
CA PRO A 80 -7.07 6.18 5.58
C PRO A 80 -8.52 5.66 5.60
N THR A 81 -8.76 4.58 4.87
CA THR A 81 -9.99 3.79 4.94
C THR A 81 -9.75 2.44 5.64
N SER A 82 -10.83 1.73 5.96
CA SER A 82 -10.78 0.44 6.67
C SER A 82 -10.10 -0.63 5.82
N SER A 83 -8.96 -1.14 6.29
CA SER A 83 -8.12 -2.13 5.60
C SER A 83 -8.72 -3.53 5.58
N SER A 84 -9.64 -3.85 6.50
CA SER A 84 -10.28 -5.17 6.60
C SER A 84 -10.91 -5.63 5.27
N ARG A 85 -11.44 -4.68 4.49
CA ARG A 85 -12.07 -4.90 3.17
C ARG A 85 -11.11 -5.45 2.12
N PHE A 86 -9.80 -5.29 2.30
CA PHE A 86 -8.78 -5.65 1.31
C PHE A 86 -7.94 -6.84 1.74
N THR A 87 -8.34 -7.55 2.81
CA THR A 87 -7.58 -8.68 3.36
C THR A 87 -7.20 -9.71 2.29
N GLU A 88 -8.19 -10.26 1.58
CA GLU A 88 -7.93 -11.33 0.60
C GLU A 88 -7.16 -10.81 -0.62
N LEU A 89 -7.65 -9.75 -1.26
CA LEU A 89 -7.00 -9.19 -2.46
C LEU A 89 -5.62 -8.60 -2.16
N GLY A 90 -5.47 -7.94 -1.01
CA GLY A 90 -4.20 -7.38 -0.53
C GLY A 90 -3.17 -8.47 -0.30
N SER A 91 -3.57 -9.62 0.26
CA SER A 91 -2.66 -10.75 0.46
C SER A 91 -2.12 -11.30 -0.86
N GLU A 92 -2.95 -11.34 -1.92
CA GLU A 92 -2.49 -11.72 -3.26
C GLU A 92 -1.44 -10.74 -3.80
N LEU A 93 -1.66 -9.43 -3.64
CA LEU A 93 -0.71 -8.40 -4.09
C LEU A 93 0.61 -8.45 -3.33
N VAL A 94 0.58 -8.63 -2.00
CA VAL A 94 1.78 -8.79 -1.18
C VAL A 94 2.62 -9.96 -1.67
N ARG A 95 2.00 -11.13 -1.86
CA ARG A 95 2.71 -12.35 -2.30
C ARG A 95 3.22 -12.28 -3.74
N LYS A 96 2.46 -11.67 -4.66
CA LYS A 96 2.80 -11.67 -6.10
C LYS A 96 3.73 -10.54 -6.49
N LEU A 97 3.63 -9.38 -5.83
CA LEU A 97 4.35 -8.17 -6.22
C LEU A 97 5.44 -7.76 -5.23
N ASN A 98 5.62 -8.49 -4.12
CA ASN A 98 6.57 -8.15 -3.06
C ASN A 98 6.33 -6.75 -2.48
N VAL A 99 5.06 -6.41 -2.21
CA VAL A 99 4.69 -5.19 -1.47
C VAL A 99 5.17 -5.31 -0.03
N ARG A 100 5.75 -4.24 0.52
CA ARG A 100 6.38 -4.28 1.85
C ARG A 100 5.58 -3.56 2.92
N LEU A 101 4.82 -2.53 2.55
CA LEU A 101 3.98 -1.79 3.48
C LEU A 101 2.54 -1.75 2.98
N THR A 102 1.61 -2.03 3.89
CA THR A 102 0.17 -1.80 3.69
C THR A 102 -0.31 -0.83 4.78
N ILE A 103 -0.76 0.35 4.38
CA ILE A 103 -1.08 1.46 5.27
C ILE A 103 -2.59 1.69 5.25
N GLY A 104 -3.24 1.80 6.41
CA GLY A 104 -4.67 2.06 6.51
C GLY A 104 -5.14 2.09 7.96
N LYS A 105 -6.44 1.86 8.20
CA LYS A 105 -7.00 1.79 9.56
C LYS A 105 -7.78 0.50 9.81
N GLY A 106 -7.91 0.15 11.09
CA GLY A 106 -8.59 -1.07 11.54
C GLY A 106 -7.71 -2.31 11.41
N VAL A 107 -8.33 -3.47 11.57
CA VAL A 107 -7.66 -4.77 11.52
C VAL A 107 -7.63 -5.33 10.09
N MET A 108 -6.67 -6.20 9.82
CA MET A 108 -6.63 -7.05 8.63
C MET A 108 -6.69 -8.51 9.05
N GLY A 109 -7.23 -9.38 8.19
CA GLY A 109 -7.40 -10.79 8.53
C GLY A 109 -6.13 -11.62 8.38
N LYS A 110 -6.26 -12.90 8.75
CA LYS A 110 -5.16 -13.87 8.89
C LYS A 110 -4.31 -14.02 7.62
N SER A 111 -4.93 -13.97 6.44
CA SER A 111 -4.23 -14.12 5.16
C SER A 111 -3.20 -13.04 4.85
N MET A 112 -3.23 -11.88 5.55
CA MET A 112 -2.20 -10.84 5.47
C MET A 112 -1.00 -11.09 6.37
N ILE A 113 -1.17 -11.93 7.40
CA ILE A 113 -0.12 -12.27 8.38
C ILE A 113 0.70 -13.48 7.89
N GLU A 114 0.05 -14.40 7.18
CA GLU A 114 0.61 -15.65 6.62
C GLU A 114 1.29 -15.44 5.26
#